data_AF-A0A7W4A2I9-F1
#
_entry.id   AF-A0A7W4A2I9-F1
#
_cell.length_a   1.000
_cell.length_b   1.000
_cell.length_c   1.000
_cell.angle_alpha   90.00
_cell.angle_beta   90.00
_cell.angle_gamma   90.00
#
_symmetry.space_group_name_H-M   'P 1'
#
loop_
_entity.id
_entity.type
_entity.pdbx_description
1 polymer ?
#
loop_
_entity_poly.entity_id
_entity_poly.type
_entity_poly.pdbx_seq_one_letter_code
_entity_poly.pdbx_strand_id
1 'polypeptide(L)'
;MPPSTLSPIPSLTLTLIRGLPGSGKSTLAKKMRKEAQHTTQHLETDMFFVDDSGCYLFQPALLTQAHHWCQQQCQYFLKLQHNVVVANTFVEQWEMQPYRQLAKQYNATLEIKVCTEKFISIHDVPAETIKKMQKKWQP
;
A
#
# COMPACT_ATOMS: atom_id res chain seq x y z
N MET A 1 33.84 30.69 -8.15
CA MET A 1 32.66 30.25 -7.36
C MET A 1 32.27 28.87 -7.88
N PRO A 2 32.22 27.81 -7.05
CA PRO A 2 31.69 26.54 -7.52
C PRO A 2 30.16 26.66 -7.65
N PRO A 3 29.53 25.97 -8.61
CA PRO A 3 28.09 25.94 -8.75
C PRO A 3 27.49 25.27 -7.51
N SER A 4 26.49 25.94 -6.92
CA SER A 4 25.65 25.38 -5.86
C SER A 4 25.00 24.11 -6.40
N THR A 5 25.47 22.94 -5.98
CA THR A 5 24.77 21.68 -6.14
C THR A 5 23.45 21.81 -5.38
N LEU A 6 22.38 22.09 -6.12
CA LEU A 6 21.02 21.90 -5.65
C LEU A 6 20.94 20.46 -5.15
N SER A 7 20.91 20.29 -3.82
CA SER A 7 20.50 19.04 -3.21
C SER A 7 19.19 18.62 -3.88
N PRO A 8 19.03 17.34 -4.30
CA PRO A 8 17.78 16.91 -4.88
C PRO A 8 16.67 17.25 -3.88
N ILE A 9 15.68 18.02 -4.33
CA ILE A 9 14.45 18.25 -3.56
C ILE A 9 13.97 16.86 -3.15
N PRO A 10 13.74 16.58 -1.85
CA PRO A 10 13.31 15.26 -1.44
C PRO A 10 12.02 14.93 -2.20
N SER A 11 12.11 13.98 -3.13
CA SER A 11 10.99 13.60 -3.97
C SER A 11 10.05 12.75 -3.13
N LEU A 12 8.86 13.29 -2.87
CA LEU A 12 7.76 12.55 -2.26
C LEU A 12 7.56 11.24 -3.02
N THR A 13 7.49 10.12 -2.31
CA THR A 13 7.36 8.79 -2.93
C THR A 13 6.08 8.10 -2.48
N LEU A 14 5.33 7.59 -3.45
CA LEU A 14 4.21 6.67 -3.24
C LEU A 14 4.60 5.29 -3.76
N THR A 15 4.79 4.33 -2.87
CA THR A 15 5.04 2.93 -3.22
C THR A 15 3.76 2.12 -3.11
N LEU A 16 3.38 1.43 -4.18
CA LEU A 16 2.33 0.42 -4.18
C LEU A 16 2.97 -0.96 -4.18
N ILE A 17 2.70 -1.74 -3.14
CA ILE A 17 3.13 -3.13 -3.05
C ILE A 17 1.92 -3.99 -3.39
N ARG A 18 2.04 -4.77 -4.46
CA ARG A 18 1.01 -5.70 -4.95
C ARG A 18 1.45 -7.15 -4.85
N GLY A 19 0.50 -8.07 -4.73
CA GLY A 19 0.79 -9.49 -4.58
C GLY A 19 -0.31 -10.25 -3.87
N LEU A 20 -0.39 -11.55 -4.09
CA LEU A 20 -1.43 -12.39 -3.49
C LEU A 20 -1.28 -12.49 -1.95
N PRO A 21 -2.33 -12.89 -1.22
CA PRO A 21 -2.23 -13.20 0.20
C PRO A 21 -1.06 -14.17 0.47
N GLY A 22 -0.29 -13.91 1.54
CA GLY A 22 0.91 -14.68 1.85
C GLY A 22 2.16 -14.28 1.05
N SER A 23 2.13 -13.30 0.14
CA SER A 23 3.33 -12.98 -0.65
C SER A 23 4.39 -12.10 0.02
N GLY A 24 4.19 -11.75 1.30
CA GLY A 24 5.16 -10.97 2.07
C GLY A 24 5.04 -9.45 1.89
N LYS A 25 3.94 -8.96 1.29
CA LYS A 25 3.69 -7.52 1.08
C LYS A 25 3.85 -6.68 2.35
N SER A 26 3.14 -7.05 3.41
CA SER A 26 3.14 -6.33 4.69
C SER A 26 4.53 -6.40 5.35
N THR A 27 5.27 -7.49 5.16
CA THR A 27 6.67 -7.62 5.61
C THR A 27 7.57 -6.63 4.88
N LEU A 28 7.47 -6.55 3.54
CA LEU A 28 8.23 -5.59 2.74
C LEU A 28 7.88 -4.15 3.13
N ALA A 29 6.58 -3.85 3.32
CA ALA A 29 6.13 -2.52 3.69
C ALA A 29 6.65 -2.07 5.07
N LYS A 30 6.61 -2.97 6.07
CA LYS A 30 7.18 -2.72 7.40
C LYS A 30 8.70 -2.51 7.33
N LYS A 31 9.40 -3.29 6.51
CA LYS A 31 10.84 -3.13 6.28
C LYS A 31 11.13 -1.75 5.66
N MET A 32 10.43 -1.37 4.60
CA MET A 32 10.57 -0.05 3.95
C MET A 32 10.28 1.10 4.93
N ARG A 33 9.25 0.98 5.76
CA ARG A 33 8.94 1.99 6.79
C ARG A 33 10.04 2.09 7.86
N LYS A 34 10.67 0.97 8.24
CA LYS A 34 11.74 0.95 9.25
C LYS A 34 13.06 1.49 8.69
N GLU A 35 13.36 1.21 7.42
CA GLU A 35 14.57 1.64 6.73
C GLU A 35 14.50 3.09 6.26
N ALA A 36 13.30 3.57 5.90
CA ALA A 36 13.08 4.96 5.58
C ALA A 36 13.11 5.83 6.84
N GLN A 37 13.56 7.07 6.70
CA GLN A 37 13.46 8.09 7.75
C GLN A 37 12.00 8.24 8.23
N HIS A 38 11.80 8.79 9.43
CA HIS A 38 10.54 8.87 10.20
C HIS A 38 9.28 9.41 9.47
N THR A 39 9.39 9.86 8.22
CA THR A 39 8.34 10.45 7.39
C THR A 39 7.62 9.44 6.49
N THR A 40 7.92 8.14 6.55
CA THR A 40 7.23 7.11 5.74
C THR A 40 6.07 6.45 6.49
N GLN A 41 4.89 6.43 5.85
CA GLN A 41 3.67 5.83 6.38
C GLN A 41 3.34 4.54 5.64
N HIS A 42 2.86 3.54 6.39
CA HIS A 42 2.43 2.26 5.85
C HIS A 42 0.92 2.12 5.99
N LEU A 43 0.24 1.79 4.89
CA LEU A 43 -1.20 1.62 4.83
C LEU A 43 -1.57 0.29 4.17
N GLU A 44 -2.58 -0.38 4.72
CA GLU A 44 -3.23 -1.55 4.13
C GLU A 44 -4.75 -1.36 4.26
N THR A 45 -5.54 -1.86 3.31
CA THR A 45 -7.00 -1.83 3.40
C THR A 45 -7.46 -2.58 4.66
N ASP A 46 -6.76 -3.65 5.03
CA ASP A 46 -7.09 -4.48 6.19
C ASP A 46 -6.98 -3.75 7.53
N MET A 47 -6.19 -2.66 7.60
CA MET A 47 -6.08 -1.84 8.80
C MET A 47 -7.40 -1.16 9.18
N PHE A 48 -8.33 -0.99 8.23
CA PHE A 48 -9.68 -0.48 8.52
C PHE A 48 -10.48 -1.41 9.44
N PHE A 49 -10.19 -2.71 9.43
CA PHE A 49 -10.90 -3.71 10.21
C PHE A 49 -10.27 -3.97 11.58
N VAL A 50 -9.27 -3.17 11.97
CA VAL A 50 -8.64 -3.25 13.29
C VAL A 50 -9.26 -2.18 14.18
N ASP A 51 -9.87 -2.60 15.29
CA ASP A 51 -10.45 -1.66 16.26
C ASP A 51 -9.38 -1.03 17.19
N ASP A 52 -9.81 -0.10 18.05
CA ASP A 52 -8.92 0.61 18.99
C ASP A 52 -8.23 -0.32 20.00
N SER A 53 -8.78 -1.53 20.22
CA SER A 53 -8.17 -2.56 21.07
C SER A 53 -7.14 -3.43 20.32
N GLY A 54 -6.99 -3.23 19.01
CA GLY A 54 -6.14 -4.02 18.13
C GLY A 54 -6.80 -5.31 17.63
N CYS A 55 -8.11 -5.49 17.84
CA CYS A 55 -8.84 -6.67 17.42
C CYS A 55 -9.24 -6.55 15.95
N TYR A 56 -8.95 -7.60 15.16
CA TYR A 56 -9.30 -7.64 13.74
C TYR A 56 -10.70 -8.24 13.53
N LEU A 57 -11.60 -7.46 12.94
CA LEU A 57 -12.99 -7.84 12.67
C LEU A 57 -13.35 -7.60 11.20
N PHE A 58 -13.05 -8.59 10.35
CA PHE A 58 -13.35 -8.49 8.93
C PHE A 58 -14.85 -8.48 8.64
N GLN A 59 -15.31 -7.49 7.87
CA GLN A 59 -16.69 -7.36 7.42
C GLN A 59 -16.73 -7.15 5.90
N PRO A 60 -17.08 -8.19 5.10
CA PRO A 60 -17.08 -8.09 3.64
C PRO A 60 -17.94 -6.94 3.09
N ALA A 61 -19.05 -6.62 3.77
CA ALA A 61 -19.95 -5.54 3.40
C ALA A 61 -19.29 -4.15 3.45
N LEU A 62 -18.22 -4.00 4.23
CA LEU A 62 -17.49 -2.74 4.39
C LEU A 62 -16.24 -2.66 3.51
N LEU A 63 -15.98 -3.66 2.65
CA LEU A 63 -14.75 -3.70 1.86
C LEU A 63 -14.59 -2.46 0.96
N THR A 64 -15.68 -2.02 0.33
CA THR A 64 -15.68 -0.77 -0.46
C THR A 64 -15.30 0.44 0.39
N GLN A 65 -15.83 0.52 1.62
CA GLN A 65 -15.52 1.60 2.55
C GLN A 65 -14.06 1.53 3.00
N ALA A 66 -13.55 0.33 3.28
CA ALA A 66 -12.16 0.11 3.65
C ALA A 66 -11.19 0.57 2.55
N HIS A 67 -11.49 0.29 1.28
CA HIS A 67 -10.70 0.79 0.16
C HIS A 67 -10.73 2.32 0.05
N HIS A 68 -11.90 2.93 0.26
CA HIS A 68 -12.06 4.39 0.27
C HIS A 68 -11.25 5.02 1.42
N TRP A 69 -11.34 4.45 2.61
CA TRP A 69 -10.55 4.87 3.78
C TRP A 69 -9.05 4.81 3.47
N CYS A 70 -8.56 3.70 2.91
CA CYS A 70 -7.15 3.54 2.57
C CYS A 70 -6.66 4.61 1.58
N GLN A 71 -7.48 4.92 0.56
CA GLN A 71 -7.19 6.00 -0.40
C GLN A 71 -7.17 7.38 0.26
N GLN A 72 -8.11 7.67 1.16
CA GLN A 72 -8.15 8.93 1.91
C GLN A 72 -6.95 9.08 2.84
N GLN A 73 -6.52 8.02 3.52
CA GLN A 73 -5.31 8.03 4.35
C GLN A 73 -4.07 8.29 3.50
N CYS A 74 -3.97 7.65 2.34
CA CYS A 74 -2.87 7.88 1.40
C CYS A 74 -2.83 9.36 0.97
N GLN A 75 -3.96 9.91 0.55
CA GLN A 75 -4.08 11.33 0.18
C GLN A 75 -3.68 12.26 1.34
N TYR A 76 -4.15 11.96 2.55
CA TYR A 76 -3.84 12.74 3.74
C TYR A 76 -2.34 12.81 4.00
N PHE A 77 -1.63 11.68 3.96
CA PHE A 77 -0.19 11.66 4.19
C PHE A 77 0.63 12.29 3.07
N LEU A 78 0.23 12.11 1.80
CA LEU A 78 0.86 12.82 0.69
C LEU A 78 0.71 14.35 0.82
N LYS A 79 -0.45 14.82 1.29
CA LYS A 79 -0.67 16.24 1.59
C LYS A 79 0.27 16.77 2.69
N LEU A 80 0.60 15.93 3.68
CA LEU A 80 1.57 16.24 4.73
C LEU A 80 3.03 16.10 4.28
N GLN A 81 3.30 15.84 2.99
CA GLN A 81 4.64 15.60 2.45
C GLN A 81 5.33 14.37 3.07
N HIS A 82 4.54 13.37 3.45
CA HIS A 82 5.04 12.07 3.93
C HIS A 82 5.09 11.06 2.79
N ASN A 83 6.17 10.27 2.73
CA ASN A 83 6.20 9.12 1.85
C ASN A 83 5.13 8.11 2.28
N VAL A 84 4.54 7.41 1.32
CA VAL A 84 3.47 6.45 1.60
C VAL A 84 3.77 5.13 0.94
N VAL A 85 3.63 4.05 1.69
CA VAL A 85 3.69 2.68 1.20
C VAL A 85 2.32 2.05 1.40
N VAL A 86 1.65 1.70 0.32
CA VAL A 86 0.35 1.01 0.34
C VAL A 86 0.57 -0.44 -0.04
N ALA A 87 0.31 -1.37 0.89
CA ALA A 87 0.43 -2.80 0.66
C ALA A 87 -0.96 -3.44 0.58
N ASN A 88 -1.42 -3.71 -0.63
CA ASN A 88 -2.70 -4.36 -0.88
C ASN A 88 -2.51 -5.48 -1.91
N THR A 89 -3.53 -6.31 -2.10
CA THR A 89 -3.44 -7.37 -3.10
C THR A 89 -3.27 -6.81 -4.51
N PHE A 90 -4.03 -5.76 -4.86
CA PHE A 90 -4.04 -5.13 -6.19
C PHE A 90 -4.02 -6.20 -7.29
N VAL A 91 -5.05 -7.05 -7.22
CA VAL A 91 -5.25 -8.20 -8.09
C VAL A 91 -5.50 -7.71 -9.52
N GLU A 92 -6.32 -6.68 -9.65
CA GLU A 92 -6.67 -6.05 -10.92
C GLU A 92 -6.01 -4.67 -11.02
N GLN A 93 -5.52 -4.29 -12.20
CA GLN A 93 -4.73 -3.07 -12.35
C GLN A 93 -5.53 -1.79 -12.07
N TRP A 94 -6.85 -1.82 -12.29
CA TRP A 94 -7.75 -0.69 -12.03
C TRP A 94 -7.79 -0.33 -10.55
N GLU A 95 -7.53 -1.28 -9.63
CA GLU A 95 -7.48 -1.03 -8.19
C GLU A 95 -6.36 -0.06 -7.80
N MET A 96 -5.31 0.05 -8.64
CA MET A 96 -4.21 1.00 -8.46
C MET A 96 -4.47 2.38 -9.10
N GLN A 97 -5.50 2.52 -9.94
CA GLN A 97 -5.76 3.75 -10.67
C GLN A 97 -5.96 4.99 -9.77
N PRO A 98 -6.71 4.92 -8.64
CA PRO A 98 -6.85 6.05 -7.73
C PRO A 98 -5.49 6.50 -7.17
N TYR A 99 -4.61 5.56 -6.83
CA TYR A 99 -3.28 5.84 -6.31
C TYR A 99 -2.36 6.45 -7.39
N ARG A 100 -2.45 6.00 -8.64
CA ARG A 100 -1.74 6.62 -9.77
C ARG A 100 -2.14 8.09 -9.95
N GLN A 101 -3.42 8.40 -9.76
CA GLN A 101 -3.92 9.77 -9.83
C GLN A 101 -3.42 10.61 -8.64
N LEU A 102 -3.42 10.05 -7.42
CA LEU A 102 -2.86 10.72 -6.25
C LEU A 102 -1.36 11.02 -6.44
N ALA A 103 -0.56 10.07 -6.94
CA ALA A 103 0.86 10.32 -7.21
C ALA A 103 1.06 11.51 -8.15
N LYS A 104 0.29 11.59 -9.24
CA LYS A 104 0.34 12.73 -10.17
C LYS A 104 -0.08 14.04 -9.50
N GLN A 105 -1.18 14.02 -8.74
CA GLN A 105 -1.73 15.20 -8.08
C GLN A 105 -0.76 15.83 -7.08
N TYR A 106 0.00 15.01 -6.35
CA TYR A 106 0.95 15.47 -5.34
C TYR A 106 2.40 15.49 -5.84
N ASN A 107 2.61 15.32 -7.15
CA ASN A 107 3.92 15.26 -7.80
C ASN A 107 4.88 14.27 -7.11
N ALA A 108 4.33 13.14 -6.67
CA ALA A 108 5.06 12.06 -6.03
C ALA A 108 5.58 11.07 -7.06
N THR A 109 6.80 10.57 -6.85
CA THR A 109 7.34 9.43 -7.58
C THR A 109 6.53 8.18 -7.25
N LEU A 110 5.91 7.57 -8.26
CA LEU A 110 5.17 6.33 -8.10
C LEU A 110 6.09 5.13 -8.31
N GLU A 111 6.23 4.29 -7.29
CA GLU A 111 6.88 2.98 -7.39
C GLU A 111 5.84 1.87 -7.27
N ILE A 112 5.94 0.83 -8.10
CA ILE A 112 5.09 -0.37 -7.98
C ILE A 112 6.02 -1.56 -7.76
N LYS A 113 5.86 -2.26 -6.64
CA LYS A 113 6.62 -3.46 -6.28
C LYS A 113 5.69 -4.66 -6.28
N VAL A 114 6.09 -5.73 -6.97
CA VAL A 114 5.32 -6.98 -7.02
C VAL A 114 5.97 -8.01 -6.11
N CYS A 115 5.22 -8.52 -5.15
CA CYS A 115 5.64 -9.60 -4.27
C CYS A 115 5.02 -10.91 -4.75
N THR A 116 5.86 -11.84 -5.19
CA THR A 116 5.49 -13.17 -5.72
C THR A 116 5.90 -14.33 -4.81
N GLU A 117 6.57 -14.03 -3.70
CA GLU A 117 6.99 -15.03 -2.73
C GLU A 117 5.80 -15.81 -2.15
N LYS A 118 6.06 -16.98 -1.57
CA LYS A 118 5.04 -17.83 -0.95
C LYS A 118 5.35 -18.02 0.53
N PHE A 119 4.78 -17.16 1.36
CA PHE A 119 4.79 -17.31 2.81
C PHE A 119 3.42 -17.78 3.31
N ILE A 120 3.39 -18.36 4.52
CA ILE A 120 2.14 -18.68 5.20
C ILE A 120 1.41 -17.36 5.46
N SER A 121 0.19 -17.23 4.95
CA SER A 121 -0.65 -16.07 5.24
C SER A 121 -0.97 -16.07 6.73
N ILE A 122 -0.67 -14.95 7.40
CA ILE A 122 -1.06 -14.73 8.81
C ILE A 122 -2.54 -14.33 8.96
N HIS A 123 -3.18 -13.96 7.85
CA HIS A 123 -4.61 -13.71 7.78
C HIS A 123 -5.30 -15.00 7.34
N ASP A 124 -6.35 -15.39 8.06
CA ASP A 124 -7.21 -16.55 7.83
C ASP A 124 -8.12 -16.32 6.60
N VAL A 125 -7.49 -16.03 5.45
CA VAL A 125 -8.19 -15.83 4.19
C VAL A 125 -8.59 -17.21 3.66
N PRO A 126 -9.89 -17.49 3.46
CA PRO A 126 -10.33 -18.79 2.97
C PRO A 126 -9.64 -19.17 1.66
N ALA A 127 -9.23 -20.43 1.53
CA ALA A 127 -8.51 -20.93 0.35
C ALA A 127 -9.28 -20.69 -0.97
N GLU A 128 -10.62 -20.67 -0.92
CA GLU A 128 -11.46 -20.33 -2.07
C GLU A 128 -11.30 -18.88 -2.51
N THR A 129 -11.18 -17.95 -1.57
CA THR A 129 -10.94 -16.53 -1.84
C THR A 129 -9.58 -16.36 -2.50
N ILE A 130 -8.55 -17.07 -2.02
CA ILE A 130 -7.21 -17.07 -2.64
C ILE A 130 -7.27 -17.57 -4.09
N LYS A 131 -7.99 -18.67 -4.35
CA LYS A 131 -8.19 -19.19 -5.72
C LYS A 131 -8.92 -18.19 -6.62
N LYS A 132 -9.94 -17.48 -6.10
CA LYS A 132 -10.65 -16.42 -6.85
C LYS A 132 -9.70 -15.25 -7.17
N MET A 133 -8.88 -14.83 -6.22
CA MET A 133 -7.87 -13.77 -6.44
C MET A 133 -6.82 -14.19 -7.46
N GLN A 134 -6.32 -15.43 -7.41
CA GLN A 134 -5.38 -15.97 -8.40
C GLN A 134 -5.94 -15.93 -9.83
N LYS A 135 -7.21 -16.29 -10.02
CA LYS A 135 -7.86 -16.27 -11.34
C LYS A 135 -8.03 -14.86 -11.91
N LYS A 136 -8.19 -13.87 -11.03
CA LYS A 136 -8.37 -12.46 -11.41
C LYS A 136 -7.05 -11.69 -11.56
N TRP A 137 -5.92 -12.28 -11.14
CA TRP A 137 -4.63 -11.63 -11.14
C TRP A 137 -4.22 -11.18 -12.55
N GLN A 138 -3.95 -9.88 -12.69
CA GLN A 138 -3.46 -9.30 -13.93
C GLN A 138 -1.97 -9.00 -13.79
N PRO A 139 -1.07 -9.53 -14.65
CA PRO A 139 0.36 -9.22 -14.57
C PRO A 139 0.62 -7.70 -14.62
#